data_AF-A0A3D2Z2Y7-F1
#
_entry.id   AF-A0A3D2Z2Y7-F1
#
_cell.length_a   1.000
_cell.length_b   1.000
_cell.length_c   1.000
_cell.angle_alpha   90.00
_cell.angle_beta   90.00
_cell.angle_gamma   90.00
#
_symmetry.space_group_name_H-M   'P 1'
#
loop_
_entity.id
_entity.type
_entity.pdbx_description
1 polymer ?
#
loop_
_entity_poly.entity_id
_entity_poly.type
_entity_poly.pdbx_seq_one_letter_code
_entity_poly.pdbx_strand_id
1 'polypeptide(L)' 'EQHLPEIAAAFQRERAGSVELYERYLRDHICYDLGAQQKAGLQEFYRLAHQLGIITDIPPLRFY' A
#
# COMPACT_ATOMS: atom_id res chain seq x y z
N GLU A 1 -1.89 1.75 15.41
CA GLU A 1 -0.87 0.67 15.46
C GLU A 1 -1.04 -0.33 16.60
N GLN A 2 -1.83 -0.04 17.65
CA GLN A 2 -2.01 -0.94 18.80
C GLN A 2 -2.61 -2.33 18.49
N HIS A 3 -3.16 -2.55 17.28
CA HIS A 3 -3.81 -3.82 16.89
C HIS A 3 -3.02 -4.64 15.85
N LEU A 4 -1.82 -4.21 15.48
CA LEU A 4 -1.02 -4.93 14.47
C LEU A 4 -0.66 -6.36 14.89
N PRO A 5 -0.31 -6.65 16.16
CA PRO A 5 -0.05 -8.03 16.61
C PRO A 5 -1.28 -8.94 16.47
N GLU A 6 -2.47 -8.45 16.80
CA GLU A 6 -3.72 -9.23 16.70
C GLU A 6 -4.10 -9.50 15.25
N ILE A 7 -3.89 -8.53 14.36
CA ILE A 7 -4.10 -8.68 12.92
C ILE A 7 -3.12 -9.71 12.35
N ALA A 8 -1.84 -9.60 12.71
CA ALA A 8 -0.80 -10.54 12.28
C ALA A 8 -1.09 -11.97 12.77
N ALA A 9 -1.51 -12.12 14.04
CA ALA A 9 -1.88 -13.41 14.62
C ALA A 9 -3.12 -14.02 13.96
N ALA A 10 -4.14 -13.21 13.64
CA ALA A 10 -5.32 -13.68 12.92
C ALA A 10 -4.97 -14.12 11.50
N PHE A 11 -4.16 -13.34 10.78
CA PHE A 11 -3.74 -13.63 9.41
C PHE A 11 -2.88 -14.90 9.31
N GLN A 12 -2.02 -15.15 10.30
CA GLN A 12 -1.15 -16.32 10.33
C GLN A 12 -1.91 -17.64 10.51
N ARG A 13 -3.08 -17.64 11.18
CA ARG A 13 -3.85 -18.87 11.42
C ARG A 13 -4.21 -19.64 10.14
N GLU A 14 -4.33 -18.92 9.02
CA GLU A 14 -4.76 -19.46 7.73
C GLU A 14 -3.61 -19.52 6.71
N ARG A 15 -2.39 -19.10 7.07
CA ARG A 15 -1.26 -18.93 6.13
C ARG A 15 0.08 -19.36 6.72
N ALA A 16 0.96 -19.86 5.86
CA ALA A 16 2.32 -20.19 6.24
C ALA A 16 3.17 -18.92 6.44
N GLY A 17 3.83 -18.82 7.59
CA GLY A 17 4.70 -17.70 7.97
C GLY A 17 4.72 -17.49 9.48
N SER A 18 5.54 -16.54 9.94
CA SER A 18 5.62 -16.17 11.36
C SER A 18 4.84 -14.87 11.63
N VAL A 19 4.27 -14.78 12.83
CA VAL A 19 3.51 -13.59 13.27
C VAL A 19 4.41 -12.36 13.30
N GLU A 20 5.66 -12.53 13.73
CA GLU A 20 6.65 -11.45 13.83
C GLU A 20 6.99 -10.87 12.44
N LEU A 21 7.03 -11.72 11.40
CA LEU A 21 7.28 -11.27 10.04
C LEU A 21 6.12 -10.40 9.55
N TYR A 22 4.87 -10.85 9.79
CA TYR A 22 3.69 -10.12 9.35
C TYR A 22 3.52 -8.81 10.12
N GLU A 23 3.72 -8.81 11.44
CA GLU A 23 3.67 -7.59 12.24
C GLU A 23 4.71 -6.57 11.76
N ARG A 24 5.96 -7.02 11.54
CA ARG A 24 7.02 -6.14 11.02
C ARG A 24 6.69 -5.59 9.64
N TYR A 25 6.11 -6.40 8.77
CA TYR A 25 5.68 -5.94 7.45
C TYR A 25 4.60 -4.86 7.57
N LEU A 26 3.58 -5.10 8.39
CA LEU A 26 2.48 -4.15 8.59
C LEU A 26 2.96 -2.83 9.18
N ARG A 27 3.95 -2.85 10.09
CA ARG A 27 4.47 -1.65 10.74
C ARG A 27 5.48 -0.89 9.88
N ASP A 28 6.44 -1.61 9.30
CA ASP A 28 7.64 -0.98 8.74
C ASP A 28 7.56 -0.81 7.21
N HIS A 29 6.68 -1.56 6.53
CA HIS A 29 6.65 -1.62 5.05
C HIS A 29 5.34 -1.13 4.43
N ILE A 30 4.30 -0.90 5.24
CA ILE A 30 3.03 -0.33 4.77
C ILE A 30 2.95 1.12 5.24
N CYS A 31 2.78 2.03 4.28
CA CYS A 31 2.42 3.41 4.56
C CYS A 31 0.89 3.52 4.58
N TYR A 32 0.32 3.78 5.76
CA TYR A 32 -1.14 3.96 5.91
C TYR A 32 -1.59 5.39 5.60
N ASP A 33 -0.65 6.32 5.43
CA ASP A 33 -0.95 7.70 5.09
C ASP A 33 -1.07 7.88 3.57
N LEU A 34 -2.06 8.65 3.16
CA LEU A 34 -2.21 9.12 1.79
C LEU A 34 -2.05 10.64 1.74
N GLY A 35 -0.86 11.10 2.12
CA GLY A 35 -0.49 12.51 2.17
C GLY A 35 -0.06 13.08 0.82
N ALA A 36 0.46 14.31 0.85
CA ALA A 36 0.92 15.00 -0.37
C ALA A 36 2.02 14.21 -1.12
N GLN A 37 2.96 13.62 -0.39
CA GLN A 37 4.04 12.84 -0.98
C GLN A 37 3.53 11.57 -1.68
N GLN A 38 2.64 10.81 -1.03
CA GLN A 38 2.06 9.60 -1.62
C GLN A 38 1.20 9.93 -2.85
N LYS A 39 0.42 11.03 -2.78
CA LYS A 39 -0.35 11.52 -3.94
C LYS A 39 0.54 11.92 -5.11
N ALA A 40 1.66 12.60 -4.86
CA ALA A 40 2.62 12.97 -5.89
C ALA A 40 3.25 11.73 -6.56
N GLY A 41 3.62 10.72 -5.76
CA GLY A 41 4.11 9.44 -6.30
C GLY A 41 3.07 8.73 -7.18
N LEU A 42 1.80 8.74 -6.76
CA LEU A 42 0.72 8.13 -7.54
C LEU A 42 0.48 8.88 -8.86
N GLN A 43 0.51 10.21 -8.84
CA GLN A 43 0.41 11.03 -10.06
C GLN A 43 1.55 10.72 -11.04
N GLU A 44 2.78 10.60 -10.53
CA GLU A 44 3.95 10.27 -11.33
C GLU A 44 3.86 8.87 -11.95
N PHE A 45 3.39 7.89 -11.18
CA PHE A 45 3.14 6.54 -11.69
C PHE A 45 2.18 6.54 -12.88
N TYR A 46 1.04 7.24 -12.78
CA TYR A 46 0.09 7.31 -13.90
C TYR A 46 0.64 8.10 -15.09
N ARG A 47 1.42 9.16 -14.84
CA ARG A 47 2.11 9.91 -15.90
C ARG A 47 3.04 9.00 -16.70
N LEU A 48 3.84 8.18 -16.01
CA LEU A 48 4.75 7.22 -16.64
C LEU A 48 3.98 6.10 -17.37
N ALA A 49 2.93 5.56 -16.77
CA ALA A 49 2.11 4.52 -17.40
C ALA A 49 1.46 5.01 -18.71
N HIS A 50 0.99 6.25 -18.74
CA HIS A 50 0.46 6.87 -19.96
C HIS A 50 1.56 7.09 -21.01
N GLN A 51 2.73 7.60 -20.61
CA GLN A 51 3.86 7.78 -21.53
C GLN A 51 4.33 6.47 -22.17
N LEU A 52 4.26 5.36 -21.43
CA LEU A 52 4.59 4.02 -21.93
C LEU A 52 3.45 3.36 -22.72
N GLY A 53 2.29 4.02 -22.85
CA GLY A 53 1.12 3.48 -23.56
C GLY A 53 0.43 2.31 -22.85
N ILE A 54 0.73 2.07 -21.56
CA ILE A 54 0.06 1.03 -20.76
C ILE A 54 -1.41 1.40 -20.53
N ILE A 55 -1.66 2.71 -20.39
CA ILE A 55 -3.01 3.27 -20.28
C ILE A 55 -3.20 4.35 -21.34
N THR A 56 -4.44 4.47 -21.83
CA THR A 56 -4.80 5.43 -22.89
C THR A 56 -5.05 6.84 -22.36
N ASP A 57 -5.48 6.98 -21.11
CA ASP A 57 -5.68 8.28 -20.45
C ASP A 57 -5.41 8.16 -18.95
N ILE A 58 -5.06 9.28 -18.31
CA ILE A 58 -4.80 9.34 -16.87
C ILE A 58 -6.13 9.54 -16.13
N PRO A 59 -6.56 8.58 -15.27
CA PRO A 59 -7.82 8.71 -14.56
C PRO A 59 -7.78 9.87 -13.55
N PRO A 60 -8.92 10.56 -13.30
CA PRO A 60 -8.99 11.60 -12.29
C PRO A 60 -8.81 11.02 -10.89
N LEU A 61 -7.70 11.35 -10.24
CA LEU A 61 -7.40 10.90 -8.87
C LEU A 61 -8.23 11.71 -7.86
N ARG A 62 -9.30 11.10 -7.35
CA ARG A 62 -10.18 11.66 -6.33
C ARG A 62 -9.90 10.99 -4.99
N PHE A 63 -9.58 11.81 -3.98
CA PHE A 63 -9.32 11.37 -2.61
C PHE A 63 -10.34 12.10 -1.73
N TYR A 64 -11.38 11.40 -1.27
CA TYR A 64 -12.46 11.92 -0.43
C TYR A 64 -12.22 11.59 1.04
#